data_AF-A0A6V8E1A2-F1
#
_entry.id   AF-A0A6V8E1A2-F1
#
_cell.length_a   1.000
_cell.length_b   1.000
_cell.length_c   1.000
_cell.angle_alpha   90.00
_cell.angle_beta   90.00
_cell.angle_gamma   90.00
#
_symmetry.space_group_name_H-M   'P 1'
#
loop_
_entity.id
_entity.type
_entity.pdbx_description
1 polymer ?
#
loop_
_entity_poly.entity_id
_entity_poly.type
_entity_poly.pdbx_seq_one_letter_code
_entity_poly.pdbx_strand_id
1 'polypeptide(L)'
;EFVDLFRSGSIKKMVVSYTIPLAVLLGMAWLIDFAEAPIPINLLSYAPFLGFFGFNFYSWLTILDSPEFMNGLPVRVPQLIRAKVLVYFLITSWISLIFIILMAWRLDEWASLPTSIVVMFANSIYIVALTAFLMGLRPNKAIFDASIMIWFWIGTVLPLLGLFLLSFTQGDVSLYGNWWERASQDGLAATAGMYDETMVRQGYVGMLVISGFLLFASAVLWKLMDRRWGAAEFSN
;
A
#
# COMPACT_ATOMS: atom_id res chain seq x y z
N GLU A 1 4.75 8.84 -22.43
CA GLU A 1 4.79 8.05 -21.18
C GLU A 1 4.91 6.54 -21.40
N PHE A 2 3.85 5.80 -21.77
CA PHE A 2 3.97 4.33 -21.97
C PHE A 2 5.06 3.94 -22.97
N VAL A 3 5.11 4.63 -24.13
CA VAL A 3 6.13 4.41 -25.16
C VAL A 3 7.53 4.78 -24.66
N ASP A 4 7.66 5.83 -23.85
CA ASP A 4 8.94 6.26 -23.30
C ASP A 4 9.47 5.26 -22.26
N LEU A 5 8.58 4.69 -21.43
CA LEU A 5 8.94 3.62 -20.49
C LEU A 5 9.41 2.35 -21.21
N PHE A 6 8.75 1.98 -22.30
CA PHE A 6 9.14 0.82 -23.10
C PHE A 6 10.48 1.05 -23.78
N ARG A 7 10.71 2.26 -24.30
CA ARG A 7 11.96 2.63 -24.97
C ARG A 7 13.14 2.79 -24.01
N SER A 8 12.91 3.22 -22.77
CA SER A 8 13.96 3.37 -21.76
C SER A 8 14.39 2.06 -21.09
N GLY A 9 13.66 0.96 -21.30
CA GLY A 9 13.92 -0.34 -20.67
C GLY A 9 13.68 -0.36 -19.15
N SER A 10 13.12 0.72 -18.60
CA SER A 10 13.01 0.90 -17.15
C SER A 10 11.87 0.12 -16.53
N ILE A 11 10.87 -0.30 -17.32
CA ILE A 11 9.80 -1.20 -16.88
C ILE A 11 10.39 -2.41 -16.18
N LYS A 12 11.44 -3.02 -16.73
CA LYS A 12 12.06 -4.22 -16.16
C LYS A 12 12.69 -3.93 -14.78
N LYS A 13 13.40 -2.79 -14.64
CA LYS A 13 14.01 -2.38 -13.37
C LYS A 13 12.96 -2.09 -12.31
N MET A 14 11.89 -1.41 -12.71
CA MET A 14 10.79 -1.05 -11.80
C MET A 14 10.06 -2.29 -11.31
N VAL A 15 9.63 -3.17 -12.23
CA VAL A 15 8.95 -4.43 -11.90
C VAL A 15 9.80 -5.25 -10.92
N VAL A 16 11.09 -5.42 -11.20
CA VAL A 16 12.01 -6.13 -10.29
C VAL A 16 12.08 -5.45 -8.92
N SER A 17 12.21 -4.12 -8.87
CA SER A 17 12.29 -3.36 -7.61
C SER A 17 11.04 -3.49 -6.74
N TYR A 18 9.87 -3.74 -7.32
CA TYR A 18 8.62 -3.96 -6.58
C TYR A 18 8.40 -5.43 -6.24
N THR A 19 8.74 -6.33 -7.15
CA THR A 19 8.61 -7.77 -6.91
C THR A 19 9.57 -8.26 -5.83
N ILE A 20 10.77 -7.68 -5.67
CA ILE A 20 11.73 -8.11 -4.65
C ILE A 20 11.16 -7.97 -3.23
N PRO A 21 10.70 -6.79 -2.76
CA PRO A 21 10.07 -6.66 -1.44
C PRO A 21 8.88 -7.60 -1.24
N LEU A 22 8.07 -7.80 -2.29
CA LEU A 22 6.94 -8.73 -2.23
C LEU A 22 7.40 -10.19 -2.11
N ALA A 23 8.41 -10.60 -2.85
CA ALA A 23 9.00 -11.93 -2.73
C ALA A 23 9.59 -12.15 -1.33
N VAL A 24 10.19 -11.12 -0.73
CA VAL A 24 10.64 -11.16 0.66
C VAL A 24 9.45 -11.33 1.62
N LEU A 25 8.35 -10.60 1.44
CA LEU A 25 7.14 -10.80 2.25
C LEU A 25 6.57 -12.22 2.14
N LEU A 26 6.52 -12.77 0.93
CA LEU A 26 6.10 -14.16 0.70
C LEU A 26 7.05 -15.15 1.37
N GLY A 27 8.35 -14.91 1.27
CA GLY A 27 9.38 -15.72 1.94
C GLY A 27 9.29 -15.64 3.46
N MET A 28 8.97 -14.47 4.01
CA MET A 28 8.73 -14.29 5.45
C MET A 28 7.49 -15.04 5.90
N ALA A 29 6.39 -14.99 5.15
CA ALA A 29 5.20 -15.79 5.43
C ALA A 29 5.55 -17.28 5.47
N TRP A 30 6.30 -17.75 4.47
CA TRP A 30 6.77 -19.13 4.41
C TRP A 30 7.69 -19.51 5.59
N LEU A 31 8.59 -18.62 6.01
CA LEU A 31 9.48 -18.84 7.16
C LEU A 31 8.72 -18.90 8.49
N ILE A 32 7.70 -18.06 8.66
CA ILE A 32 6.85 -18.05 9.86
C ILE A 32 6.10 -19.37 9.98
N ASP A 33 5.52 -19.86 8.88
CA ASP A 33 4.89 -21.17 8.81
C ASP A 33 5.89 -22.29 9.12
N PHE A 34 7.11 -22.21 8.55
CA PHE A 34 8.17 -23.19 8.77
C PHE A 34 8.65 -23.22 10.22
N ALA A 35 8.67 -22.06 10.89
CA ALA A 35 9.09 -21.93 12.28
C ALA A 35 7.98 -22.25 13.29
N GLU A 36 6.78 -22.62 12.83
CA GLU A 36 5.57 -22.81 13.66
C GLU A 36 5.32 -21.63 14.63
N ALA A 37 5.75 -20.42 14.23
CA ALA A 37 5.64 -19.26 15.08
C ALA A 37 4.15 -18.87 15.20
N PRO A 38 3.61 -18.68 16.41
CA PRO A 38 2.19 -18.37 16.63
C PRO A 38 1.92 -16.89 16.35
N ILE A 39 2.26 -16.41 15.14
CA ILE A 39 1.95 -15.06 14.69
C ILE A 39 0.75 -15.16 13.73
N PRO A 40 -0.46 -14.72 14.12
CA PRO A 40 -1.65 -14.81 13.28
C PRO A 40 -1.60 -13.72 12.20
N ILE A 41 -0.77 -13.90 11.17
CA ILE A 41 -0.71 -12.99 10.03
C ILE A 41 -1.71 -13.46 8.98
N ASN A 42 -2.86 -12.78 8.90
CA ASN A 42 -3.91 -13.06 7.92
C ASN A 42 -3.67 -12.32 6.59
N LEU A 43 -4.42 -12.69 5.56
CA LEU A 43 -4.31 -12.09 4.22
C LEU A 43 -4.53 -10.57 4.24
N LEU A 44 -5.44 -10.10 5.10
CA LEU A 44 -5.77 -8.67 5.25
C LEU A 44 -4.60 -7.85 5.81
N SER A 45 -3.69 -8.47 6.54
CA SER A 45 -2.47 -7.82 7.05
C SER A 45 -1.47 -7.50 5.95
N TYR A 46 -1.47 -8.27 4.86
CA TYR A 46 -0.57 -8.07 3.72
C TYR A 46 -1.08 -7.01 2.73
N ALA A 47 -2.40 -6.80 2.66
CA ALA A 47 -3.02 -5.89 1.69
C ALA A 47 -2.51 -4.43 1.78
N PRO A 48 -2.30 -3.82 2.97
CA PRO A 48 -1.78 -2.46 3.07
C PRO A 48 -0.33 -2.34 2.58
N PHE A 49 0.51 -3.37 2.79
CA PHE A 49 1.92 -3.32 2.38
C PHE A 49 2.10 -3.24 0.86
N LEU A 50 1.18 -3.82 0.09
CA LEU A 50 1.18 -3.74 -1.37
C LEU A 50 1.08 -2.29 -1.85
N GLY A 51 0.14 -1.53 -1.29
CA GLY A 51 0.02 -0.09 -1.60
C GLY A 51 1.26 0.71 -1.20
N PHE A 52 1.91 0.33 -0.08
CA PHE A 52 3.10 1.00 0.41
C PHE A 52 4.31 0.79 -0.50
N PHE A 53 4.66 -0.45 -0.85
CA PHE A 53 5.81 -0.69 -1.73
C PHE A 53 5.69 0.00 -3.08
N GLY A 54 4.46 0.30 -3.46
CA GLY A 54 4.10 1.13 -4.59
C GLY A 54 4.82 2.48 -4.68
N PHE A 55 5.03 3.20 -3.57
CA PHE A 55 5.59 4.56 -3.65
C PHE A 55 6.99 4.58 -4.29
N ASN A 56 7.80 3.53 -4.11
CA ASN A 56 9.16 3.44 -4.67
C ASN A 56 9.16 3.50 -6.20
N PHE A 57 8.08 3.03 -6.83
CA PHE A 57 7.89 3.05 -8.27
C PHE A 57 7.68 4.46 -8.82
N TYR A 58 7.06 5.36 -8.04
CA TYR A 58 6.91 6.77 -8.42
C TYR A 58 8.28 7.47 -8.49
N SER A 59 9.16 7.19 -7.53
CA SER A 59 10.53 7.70 -7.53
C SER A 59 11.29 7.32 -8.82
N TRP A 60 11.17 6.06 -9.25
CA TRP A 60 11.76 5.60 -10.52
C TRP A 60 11.13 6.26 -11.76
N LEU A 61 9.82 6.53 -11.77
CA LEU A 61 9.11 7.16 -12.90
C LEU A 61 9.57 8.59 -13.18
N THR A 62 9.97 9.30 -12.14
CA THR A 62 10.48 10.68 -12.22
C THR A 62 11.98 10.79 -12.44
N ILE A 63 12.74 9.69 -12.29
CA ILE A 63 14.17 9.63 -12.65
C ILE A 63 14.37 9.66 -14.17
N LEU A 64 13.39 9.15 -14.92
CA LEU A 64 13.56 8.86 -16.34
C LEU A 64 13.22 10.02 -17.27
N ASP A 65 12.44 10.99 -16.79
CA ASP A 65 12.10 12.16 -17.57
C ASP A 65 12.98 13.35 -17.13
N SER A 66 13.81 13.85 -18.04
CA SER A 66 14.41 15.17 -17.88
C SER A 66 13.29 16.22 -18.05
N PRO A 67 12.97 17.04 -17.02
CA PRO A 67 11.84 17.97 -17.08
C PRO A 67 11.95 19.03 -18.19
N GLU A 68 13.18 19.28 -18.65
CA GLU A 68 13.51 20.37 -19.57
C GLU A 68 12.91 20.20 -20.98
N PHE A 69 12.73 18.97 -21.46
CA PHE A 69 12.11 18.70 -22.77
C PHE A 69 10.60 18.95 -22.79
N MET A 70 9.94 18.97 -21.63
CA MET A 70 8.47 19.13 -21.55
C MET A 70 8.00 20.59 -21.53
N ASN A 71 8.90 21.55 -21.29
CA ASN A 71 8.58 22.99 -21.36
C ASN A 71 8.15 23.46 -22.77
N GLY A 72 8.48 22.70 -23.82
CA GLY A 72 8.06 23.00 -25.19
C GLY A 72 6.68 22.46 -25.58
N LEU A 73 6.03 21.66 -24.71
CA LEU A 73 4.74 21.03 -25.00
C LEU A 73 3.61 21.80 -24.30
N PRO A 74 2.41 21.94 -24.93
CA PRO A 74 1.26 22.61 -24.33
C PRO A 74 0.57 21.72 -23.27
N VAL A 75 1.33 21.19 -22.32
CA VAL A 75 0.87 20.30 -21.25
C VAL A 75 1.16 20.94 -19.91
N ARG A 76 0.20 20.87 -18.97
CA ARG A 76 0.37 21.41 -17.60
C ARG A 76 0.95 20.36 -16.66
N VAL A 77 1.71 20.79 -15.63
CA VAL A 77 2.31 19.91 -14.61
C VAL A 77 1.30 18.90 -14.00
N PRO A 78 0.06 19.29 -13.63
CA PRO A 78 -0.91 18.33 -13.09
C PRO A 78 -1.36 17.26 -14.10
N GLN A 79 -1.37 17.56 -15.40
CA GLN A 79 -1.74 16.59 -16.44
C GLN A 79 -0.67 15.51 -16.59
N LEU A 80 0.60 15.89 -16.50
CA LEU A 80 1.72 14.95 -16.50
C LEU A 80 1.72 14.09 -15.25
N ILE A 81 1.49 14.67 -14.07
CA ILE A 81 1.39 13.91 -12.81
C ILE A 81 0.27 12.86 -12.91
N ARG A 82 -0.89 13.21 -13.47
CA ARG A 82 -2.00 12.27 -13.68
C ARG A 82 -1.63 11.13 -14.64
N ALA A 83 -0.92 11.43 -15.74
CA ALA A 83 -0.44 10.40 -16.66
C ALA A 83 0.50 9.42 -15.94
N LYS A 84 1.45 9.93 -15.16
CA LYS A 84 2.39 9.13 -14.37
C LYS A 84 1.68 8.23 -13.37
N VAL A 85 0.71 8.80 -12.65
CA VAL A 85 -0.12 8.08 -11.68
C VAL A 85 -0.90 6.94 -12.34
N LEU A 86 -1.43 7.15 -13.55
CA LEU A 86 -2.18 6.13 -14.27
C LEU A 86 -1.27 4.99 -14.77
N VAL A 87 -0.11 5.33 -15.34
CA VAL A 87 0.90 4.34 -15.76
C VAL A 87 1.39 3.53 -14.56
N TYR A 88 1.70 4.22 -13.47
CA TYR A 88 2.05 3.62 -12.19
C TYR A 88 1.00 2.60 -11.73
N PHE A 89 -0.27 3.02 -11.70
CA PHE A 89 -1.36 2.20 -11.19
C PHE A 89 -1.54 0.97 -12.07
N LEU A 90 -1.45 1.14 -13.40
CA LEU A 90 -1.58 0.03 -14.32
C LEU A 90 -0.48 -1.02 -14.12
N ILE A 91 0.78 -0.61 -13.93
CA ILE A 91 1.91 -1.53 -13.79
C ILE A 91 1.91 -2.24 -12.43
N THR A 92 1.56 -1.53 -11.35
CA THR A 92 1.59 -2.12 -10.00
C THR A 92 0.36 -2.97 -9.69
N SER A 93 -0.81 -2.65 -10.27
CA SER A 93 -2.07 -3.32 -9.95
C SER A 93 -2.06 -4.81 -10.25
N TRP A 94 -1.56 -5.22 -11.43
CA TRP A 94 -1.57 -6.65 -11.80
C TRP A 94 -0.56 -7.46 -10.99
N ILE A 95 0.62 -6.90 -10.67
CA ILE A 95 1.62 -7.56 -9.81
C ILE A 95 1.04 -7.75 -8.40
N SER A 96 0.39 -6.73 -7.88
CA SER A 96 -0.23 -6.77 -6.55
C SER A 96 -1.38 -7.77 -6.49
N LEU A 97 -2.17 -7.86 -7.57
CA LEU A 97 -3.25 -8.82 -7.69
C LEU A 97 -2.73 -10.26 -7.74
N ILE A 98 -1.66 -10.53 -8.49
CA ILE A 98 -1.03 -11.86 -8.50
C ILE A 98 -0.53 -12.21 -7.09
N PHE A 99 0.14 -11.26 -6.42
CA PHE A 99 0.64 -11.47 -5.07
C PHE A 99 -0.47 -11.80 -4.07
N ILE A 100 -1.56 -11.02 -4.04
CA ILE A 100 -2.66 -11.26 -3.09
C ILE A 100 -3.36 -12.60 -3.35
N ILE A 101 -3.46 -13.03 -4.62
CA ILE A 101 -4.00 -14.35 -4.98
C ILE A 101 -3.06 -15.47 -4.52
N LEU A 102 -1.76 -15.32 -4.72
CA LEU A 102 -0.76 -16.30 -4.24
C LEU A 102 -0.77 -16.41 -2.71
N MET A 103 -0.92 -15.28 -2.01
CA MET A 103 -1.04 -15.27 -0.55
C MET A 103 -2.35 -15.92 -0.07
N ALA A 104 -3.47 -15.67 -0.75
CA ALA A 104 -4.74 -16.33 -0.44
C ALA A 104 -4.66 -17.84 -0.62
N TRP A 105 -3.98 -18.30 -1.68
CA TRP A 105 -3.70 -19.72 -1.89
C TRP A 105 -2.78 -20.30 -0.82
N ARG A 106 -1.77 -19.54 -0.38
CA ARG A 106 -0.79 -20.00 0.62
C ARG A 106 -1.41 -20.12 2.02
N LEU A 107 -2.25 -19.16 2.40
CA LEU A 107 -2.92 -19.09 3.70
C LEU A 107 -4.28 -19.80 3.73
N ASP A 108 -4.75 -20.30 2.58
CA ASP A 108 -6.10 -20.87 2.37
C ASP A 108 -7.25 -19.94 2.77
N GLU A 109 -7.03 -18.62 2.75
CA GLU A 109 -7.99 -17.59 3.16
C GLU A 109 -8.77 -17.00 1.97
N TRP A 110 -9.52 -17.83 1.25
CA TRP A 110 -10.30 -17.38 0.09
C TRP A 110 -11.46 -16.44 0.46
N ALA A 111 -11.99 -16.54 1.67
CA ALA A 111 -13.09 -15.70 2.15
C ALA A 111 -12.68 -14.23 2.35
N SER A 112 -11.43 -13.98 2.75
CA SER A 112 -10.91 -12.63 3.00
C SER A 112 -10.32 -11.97 1.75
N LEU A 113 -10.19 -12.71 0.63
CA LEU A 113 -9.63 -12.24 -0.63
C LEU A 113 -10.37 -11.01 -1.21
N PRO A 114 -11.72 -10.96 -1.30
CA PRO A 114 -12.40 -9.80 -1.87
C PRO A 114 -12.13 -8.52 -1.08
N THR A 115 -12.17 -8.60 0.25
CA THR A 115 -11.88 -7.47 1.14
C THR A 115 -10.43 -7.04 1.02
N SER A 116 -9.50 -8.00 0.98
CA SER A 116 -8.07 -7.74 0.78
C SER A 116 -7.80 -7.01 -0.53
N ILE A 117 -8.49 -7.37 -1.62
CA ILE A 117 -8.39 -6.69 -2.92
C ILE A 117 -8.89 -5.23 -2.81
N VAL A 118 -10.02 -4.99 -2.13
CA VAL A 118 -10.56 -3.63 -1.94
C VAL A 118 -9.58 -2.77 -1.15
N VAL A 119 -9.07 -3.28 -0.02
CA VAL A 119 -8.09 -2.58 0.83
C VAL A 119 -6.80 -2.30 0.05
N MET A 120 -6.31 -3.27 -0.71
CA MET A 120 -5.11 -3.13 -1.55
C MET A 120 -5.29 -1.99 -2.57
N PHE A 121 -6.40 -1.95 -3.30
CA PHE A 121 -6.65 -0.91 -4.30
C PHE A 121 -6.86 0.46 -3.66
N ALA A 122 -7.66 0.54 -2.59
CA ALA A 122 -7.90 1.79 -1.87
C ALA A 122 -6.59 2.38 -1.33
N ASN A 123 -5.76 1.55 -0.70
CA ASN A 123 -4.49 1.98 -0.15
C ASN A 123 -3.48 2.38 -1.25
N SER A 124 -3.42 1.61 -2.34
CA SER A 124 -2.56 1.94 -3.49
C SER A 124 -2.94 3.29 -4.11
N ILE A 125 -4.24 3.53 -4.32
CA ILE A 125 -4.74 4.80 -4.86
C ILE A 125 -4.41 5.97 -3.93
N TYR A 126 -4.58 5.78 -2.62
CA TYR A 126 -4.29 6.80 -1.62
C TYR A 126 -2.80 7.16 -1.56
N ILE A 127 -1.91 6.18 -1.45
CA ILE A 127 -0.46 6.41 -1.32
C ILE A 127 0.08 7.13 -2.56
N VAL A 128 -0.43 6.79 -3.74
CA VAL A 128 -0.05 7.45 -4.98
C VAL A 128 -0.54 8.89 -5.04
N ALA A 129 -1.80 9.13 -4.67
CA ALA A 129 -2.34 10.49 -4.59
C ALA A 129 -1.58 11.34 -3.57
N LEU A 130 -1.22 10.77 -2.42
CA LEU A 130 -0.42 11.42 -1.39
C LEU A 130 0.98 11.76 -1.90
N THR A 131 1.64 10.81 -2.56
CA THR A 131 2.97 11.00 -3.14
C THR A 131 2.94 12.10 -4.20
N ALA A 132 1.99 12.02 -5.13
CA ALA A 132 1.79 13.03 -6.17
C ALA A 132 1.50 14.43 -5.58
N PHE A 133 0.69 14.50 -4.52
CA PHE A 133 0.36 15.76 -3.86
C PHE A 133 1.55 16.38 -3.12
N LEU A 134 2.31 15.56 -2.38
CA LEU A 134 3.43 16.03 -1.55
C LEU A 134 4.69 16.31 -2.36
N MET A 135 5.03 15.42 -3.30
CA MET A 135 6.31 15.40 -3.98
C MET A 135 6.26 15.99 -5.41
N GLY A 136 5.08 16.06 -6.02
CA GLY A 136 4.91 16.55 -7.39
C GLY A 136 5.87 15.85 -8.36
N LEU A 137 6.37 16.55 -9.37
CA LEU A 137 7.29 15.98 -10.36
C LEU A 137 8.73 15.71 -9.85
N ARG A 138 9.04 16.00 -8.59
CA ARG A 138 10.42 15.92 -8.04
C ARG A 138 10.53 15.10 -6.74
N PRO A 139 10.10 13.84 -6.71
CA PRO A 139 10.20 13.02 -5.51
C PRO A 139 11.63 12.82 -5.02
N ASN A 140 12.64 12.80 -5.91
CA ASN A 140 14.03 12.69 -5.46
C ASN A 140 14.57 13.92 -4.74
N LYS A 141 14.07 15.14 -5.02
CA LYS A 141 14.44 16.31 -4.22
C LYS A 141 13.58 16.41 -2.96
N ALA A 142 12.29 16.08 -3.10
CA ALA A 142 11.34 16.12 -2.01
C ALA A 142 11.63 15.08 -0.91
N ILE A 143 12.21 13.92 -1.24
CA ILE A 143 12.57 12.91 -0.23
C ILE A 143 13.74 13.35 0.66
N PHE A 144 14.60 14.26 0.19
CA PHE A 144 15.67 14.85 0.99
C PHE A 144 15.20 16.08 1.78
N ASP A 145 13.99 16.59 1.53
CA ASP A 145 13.37 17.59 2.39
C ASP A 145 12.75 16.89 3.61
N ALA A 146 13.37 17.09 4.77
CA ALA A 146 12.93 16.49 6.02
C ALA A 146 11.46 16.80 6.35
N SER A 147 10.96 17.99 5.98
CA SER A 147 9.58 18.38 6.24
C SER A 147 8.60 17.56 5.39
N ILE A 148 8.89 17.42 4.10
CA ILE A 148 8.04 16.65 3.18
C ILE A 148 8.11 15.16 3.53
N MET A 149 9.30 14.66 3.88
CA MET A 149 9.49 13.28 4.31
C MET A 149 8.70 12.94 5.57
N ILE A 150 8.65 13.83 6.58
CA ILE A 150 7.85 13.62 7.80
C ILE A 150 6.35 13.55 7.46
N TRP A 151 5.83 14.49 6.66
CA TRP A 151 4.42 14.47 6.26
C TRP A 151 4.06 13.23 5.44
N PHE A 152 4.97 12.78 4.57
CA PHE A 152 4.82 11.54 3.82
C PHE A 152 4.83 10.32 4.75
N TRP A 153 5.75 10.28 5.71
CA TRP A 153 5.85 9.19 6.68
C TRP A 153 4.58 9.12 7.54
N ILE A 154 4.13 10.23 8.10
CA ILE A 154 2.88 10.31 8.88
C ILE A 154 1.69 9.87 8.02
N GLY A 155 1.59 10.40 6.79
CA GLY A 155 0.49 10.10 5.88
C GLY A 155 0.47 8.66 5.38
N THR A 156 1.60 7.96 5.33
CA THR A 156 1.65 6.56 4.86
C THR A 156 1.65 5.55 6.01
N VAL A 157 2.43 5.79 7.05
CA VAL A 157 2.60 4.87 8.17
C VAL A 157 1.38 4.84 9.08
N LEU A 158 0.73 5.97 9.37
CA LEU A 158 -0.47 5.95 10.23
C LEU A 158 -1.62 5.13 9.63
N PRO A 159 -2.01 5.33 8.36
CA PRO A 159 -3.05 4.50 7.76
C PRO A 159 -2.64 3.03 7.64
N LEU A 160 -1.37 2.78 7.32
CA LEU A 160 -0.84 1.42 7.21
C LEU A 160 -0.89 0.68 8.55
N LEU A 161 -0.42 1.31 9.62
CA LEU A 161 -0.53 0.76 10.98
C LEU A 161 -1.99 0.59 11.40
N GLY A 162 -2.87 1.55 11.08
CA GLY A 162 -4.30 1.42 11.38
C GLY A 162 -4.94 0.22 10.69
N LEU A 163 -4.69 0.04 9.39
CA LEU A 163 -5.19 -1.12 8.63
C LEU A 163 -4.58 -2.44 9.12
N PHE A 164 -3.30 -2.44 9.47
CA PHE A 164 -2.58 -3.60 9.97
C PHE A 164 -3.00 -4.00 11.40
N LEU A 165 -3.29 -3.04 12.27
CA LEU A 165 -3.81 -3.33 13.61
C LEU A 165 -5.25 -3.86 13.53
N LEU A 166 -6.06 -3.31 12.62
CA LEU A 166 -7.41 -3.80 12.38
C LEU A 166 -7.42 -5.18 11.72
N SER A 167 -6.39 -5.53 10.94
CA SER A 167 -6.28 -6.90 10.45
C SER A 167 -6.01 -7.90 11.55
N PHE A 168 -5.38 -7.52 12.67
CA PHE A 168 -5.30 -8.41 13.84
C PHE A 168 -6.61 -8.57 14.61
N THR A 169 -7.54 -7.62 14.53
CA THR A 169 -8.91 -7.83 15.08
C THR A 169 -9.70 -8.89 14.30
N GLN A 170 -9.16 -9.31 13.16
CA GLN A 170 -9.74 -10.31 12.25
C GLN A 170 -8.93 -11.61 12.20
N GLY A 171 -7.61 -11.54 12.42
CA GLY A 171 -6.76 -12.71 12.61
C GLY A 171 -7.10 -13.35 13.95
N ASP A 172 -6.97 -14.67 14.05
CA ASP A 172 -7.42 -15.47 15.20
C ASP A 172 -7.04 -14.82 16.55
N VAL A 173 -7.99 -14.07 17.12
CA VAL A 173 -7.81 -13.25 18.34
C VAL A 173 -7.69 -14.15 19.57
N SER A 174 -7.84 -15.46 19.38
CA SER A 174 -7.56 -16.50 20.36
C SER A 174 -6.11 -16.49 20.84
N LEU A 175 -5.18 -15.76 20.19
CA LEU A 175 -3.85 -15.53 20.75
C LEU A 175 -3.81 -14.26 21.61
N TYR A 176 -4.13 -13.07 21.14
CA TYR A 176 -3.85 -11.85 21.93
C TYR A 176 -4.89 -11.46 22.97
N GLY A 177 -6.17 -11.79 22.76
CA GLY A 177 -7.26 -11.33 23.62
C GLY A 177 -7.09 -11.68 25.10
N ASN A 178 -6.39 -12.77 25.38
CA ASN A 178 -6.19 -13.21 26.75
C ASN A 178 -4.73 -13.62 27.01
N TRP A 179 -3.68 -13.04 26.42
CA TRP A 179 -2.31 -13.46 26.83
C TRP A 179 -1.99 -13.08 28.27
N TRP A 180 -2.39 -11.88 28.69
CA TRP A 180 -2.25 -11.42 30.08
C TRP A 180 -3.19 -12.18 31.03
N GLU A 181 -4.42 -12.44 30.60
CA GLU A 181 -5.42 -13.17 31.39
C GLU A 181 -5.16 -14.70 31.43
N ARG A 182 -4.81 -15.35 30.31
CA ARG A 182 -4.44 -16.79 30.22
C ARG A 182 -3.12 -17.12 30.92
N ALA A 183 -2.12 -16.22 30.87
CA ALA A 183 -0.89 -16.41 31.64
C ALA A 183 -1.11 -16.29 33.14
N SER A 184 -2.15 -15.55 33.56
CA SER A 184 -2.51 -15.40 34.98
C SER A 184 -3.49 -16.44 35.52
N GLN A 185 -4.35 -17.03 34.67
CA GLN A 185 -5.47 -17.87 35.14
C GLN A 185 -5.35 -19.38 34.87
N ASP A 186 -4.84 -19.86 33.72
CA ASP A 186 -5.13 -21.27 33.32
C ASP A 186 -3.95 -22.23 33.13
N GLY A 187 -2.69 -21.79 33.15
CA GLY A 187 -1.57 -22.72 32.93
C GLY A 187 -1.73 -23.58 31.66
N LEU A 188 -1.01 -24.72 31.56
CA LEU A 188 -0.87 -25.57 30.35
C LEU A 188 -2.15 -26.24 29.79
N ALA A 189 -3.36 -25.83 30.19
CA ALA A 189 -4.62 -26.52 29.88
C ALA A 189 -5.69 -25.67 29.16
N ALA A 190 -5.33 -24.55 28.56
CA ALA A 190 -6.30 -23.67 27.88
C ALA A 190 -6.91 -24.35 26.63
N THR A 191 -8.21 -24.66 26.70
CA THR A 191 -9.01 -25.13 25.56
C THR A 191 -9.59 -23.93 24.80
N ALA A 192 -9.52 -23.98 23.47
CA ALA A 192 -9.92 -22.89 22.57
C ALA A 192 -11.41 -22.53 22.75
N GLY A 193 -11.67 -21.30 23.18
CA GLY A 193 -13.02 -20.80 23.44
C GLY A 193 -13.41 -19.61 22.56
N MET A 194 -14.44 -19.85 21.75
CA MET A 194 -15.42 -18.92 21.13
C MET A 194 -15.00 -18.09 19.90
N TYR A 195 -15.34 -18.62 18.73
CA TYR A 195 -15.45 -17.91 17.45
C TYR A 195 -16.67 -16.97 17.50
N ASP A 196 -16.45 -15.67 17.75
CA ASP A 196 -17.53 -14.68 17.77
C ASP A 196 -17.72 -14.06 16.37
N GLU A 197 -18.74 -14.53 15.66
CA GLU A 197 -19.12 -14.12 14.31
C GLU A 197 -19.41 -12.59 14.21
N THR A 198 -19.77 -11.95 15.32
CA THR A 198 -20.08 -10.52 15.38
C THR A 198 -18.82 -9.63 15.36
N MET A 199 -17.74 -10.04 16.02
CA MET A 199 -16.45 -9.31 16.01
C MET A 199 -15.80 -9.36 14.61
N VAL A 200 -15.84 -10.52 13.95
CA VAL A 200 -15.32 -10.70 12.59
C VAL A 200 -16.05 -9.77 11.62
N ARG A 201 -17.39 -9.73 11.67
CA ARG A 201 -18.19 -8.84 10.82
C ARG A 201 -17.89 -7.36 11.05
N GLN A 202 -17.66 -6.95 12.29
CA GLN A 202 -17.29 -5.57 12.61
C GLN A 202 -15.90 -5.20 12.07
N GLY A 203 -14.92 -6.12 12.12
CA GLY A 203 -13.61 -5.93 11.51
C GLY A 203 -13.69 -5.72 10.00
N TYR A 204 -14.55 -6.48 9.29
CA TYR A 204 -14.72 -6.36 7.84
C TYR A 204 -15.31 -5.00 7.47
N VAL A 205 -16.32 -4.56 8.22
CA VAL A 205 -16.92 -3.24 8.06
C VAL A 205 -15.91 -2.15 8.36
N GLY A 206 -15.09 -2.29 9.41
CA GLY A 206 -14.04 -1.32 9.76
C GLY A 206 -13.02 -1.12 8.65
N MET A 207 -12.54 -2.20 8.03
CA MET A 207 -11.62 -2.11 6.89
C MET A 207 -12.25 -1.46 5.66
N LEU A 208 -13.51 -1.77 5.37
CA LEU A 208 -14.23 -1.15 4.26
C LEU A 208 -14.46 0.35 4.50
N VAL A 209 -14.77 0.74 5.73
CA VAL A 209 -14.91 2.15 6.13
C VAL A 209 -13.59 2.90 5.95
N ILE A 210 -12.47 2.34 6.40
CA ILE A 210 -11.15 2.98 6.20
C ILE A 210 -10.80 3.03 4.73
N SER A 211 -11.06 1.97 3.97
CA SER A 211 -10.85 1.97 2.52
C SER A 211 -11.67 3.08 1.84
N GLY A 212 -12.92 3.27 2.24
CA GLY A 212 -13.77 4.37 1.79
C GLY A 212 -13.19 5.75 2.17
N PHE A 213 -12.68 5.89 3.40
CA PHE A 213 -12.01 7.11 3.84
C PHE A 213 -10.74 7.39 3.04
N LEU A 214 -9.93 6.38 2.74
CA LEU A 214 -8.71 6.51 1.92
C LEU A 214 -9.03 6.93 0.49
N LEU A 215 -10.08 6.38 -0.10
CA LEU A 215 -10.56 6.80 -1.42
C LEU A 215 -11.08 8.25 -1.40
N PHE A 216 -11.82 8.63 -0.36
CA PHE A 216 -12.26 10.01 -0.18
C PHE A 216 -11.08 10.98 -0.01
N ALA A 217 -10.12 10.63 0.85
CA ALA A 217 -8.90 11.40 1.05
C ALA A 217 -8.10 11.53 -0.25
N SER A 218 -8.00 10.45 -1.04
CA SER A 218 -7.39 10.47 -2.37
C SER A 218 -8.10 11.46 -3.31
N ALA A 219 -9.43 11.45 -3.36
CA ALA A 219 -10.20 12.38 -4.19
C ALA A 219 -9.97 13.85 -3.77
N VAL A 220 -9.87 14.11 -2.47
CA VAL A 220 -9.54 15.44 -1.92
C VAL A 220 -8.12 15.84 -2.34
N LEU A 221 -7.13 14.96 -2.18
CA LEU A 221 -5.74 15.20 -2.58
C LEU A 221 -5.63 15.49 -4.08
N TRP A 222 -6.35 14.76 -4.91
CA TRP A 222 -6.45 15.01 -6.35
C TRP A 222 -6.98 16.41 -6.67
N LYS A 223 -8.02 16.87 -5.97
CA LYS A 223 -8.57 18.22 -6.15
C LYS A 223 -7.62 19.31 -5.66
N LEU A 224 -6.89 19.06 -4.58
CA LEU A 224 -5.92 20.01 -4.02
C LEU A 224 -4.63 20.07 -4.86
N MET A 225 -4.27 18.99 -5.56
CA MET A 225 -3.12 18.94 -6.45
C MET A 225 -3.20 20.00 -7.56
N ASP A 226 -4.38 20.22 -8.14
CA ASP A 226 -4.58 21.25 -9.17
C ASP A 226 -4.33 22.67 -8.63
N ARG A 227 -4.66 22.92 -7.36
CA ARG A 227 -4.38 24.20 -6.70
C ARG A 227 -2.90 24.37 -6.36
N ARG A 228 -2.24 23.31 -5.91
CA ARG A 228 -0.85 23.35 -5.45
C ARG A 228 0.14 23.43 -6.61
N TRP A 229 -0.11 22.69 -7.69
CA TRP A 229 0.84 22.54 -8.81
C TRP A 229 0.35 23.19 -10.11
N GLY A 230 -0.83 23.83 -10.11
CA GLY A 230 -1.42 24.43 -11.31
C GLY A 230 -0.62 25.58 -11.94
N ALA A 231 0.22 26.26 -11.15
CA ALA A 231 1.09 27.35 -11.60
C ALA A 231 2.59 26.99 -11.55
N ALA A 232 2.93 25.72 -11.29
CA ALA A 232 4.32 25.30 -11.17
C ALA A 232 4.98 25.18 -12.55
N GLU A 233 6.21 25.68 -12.66
CA GLU A 233 7.05 25.53 -13.85
C GLU A 233 7.71 24.14 -13.89
N PHE A 234 7.97 23.60 -15.09
CA PHE A 234 8.78 22.40 -15.26
C PHE A 234 10.27 22.75 -15.12
N SER A 235 10.71 23.05 -13.90
CA SER A 235 12.15 23.08 -13.58
C SER A 235 12.54 21.84 -12.77
N ASN A 236 13.84 21.65 -12.51
CA ASN A 236 14.37 20.54 -11.70
C ASN A 236 14.91 21.05 -10.37
#